data_AF-A0A8H9CA63-F1
#
_entry.id   AF-A0A8H9CA63-F1
#
_cell.length_a   1.000
_cell.length_b   1.000
_cell.length_c   1.000
_cell.angle_alpha   90.00
_cell.angle_beta   90.00
_cell.angle_gamma   90.00
#
_symmetry.space_group_name_H-M   'P 1'
#
loop_
_entity.id
_entity.type
_entity.pdbx_description
1 polymer ?
#
loop_
_entity_poly.entity_id
_entity_poly.type
_entity_poly.pdbx_seq_one_letter_code
_entity_poly.pdbx_strand_id
1 'polypeptide(L)'
;MVRVGMPAVLAMACLVGGCSSFLPAAGPTASAIADGADVATDQGLLARYEIIDVDAAVVEALRGRPLDSLLASFGDRRPSVQPVIGVGDAVTVTIWEAGSGGLFSAPMMGGLSTGSKSSSIPEQIVARDGTISVPYAGRIKVAGKRAPDVQAQIEQELAGKAIQPQVLLTVNSPLSTSVTVLGEAAAPGGGARLAAASRGGPVSNLGGGRVPLTEKGDRLLDVIATAGGVAAPVNETFVRLSRGSTTATVPLTAVVSNPRENIFLRPGDTLTLVRDPQTFLAVGATGANYEIPFSAEGITLAQALAKSGGLRDFQADPAGVFVFRFEPASVVRRLHPNSPLLTSNFVPVVYRINMRDPNSLFVSQAFRMRNRDLVYVSNAPFTEVQKVLSVFSTVTSPIASGASLYSATR
;
A
#
# COMPACT_ATOMS: atom_id res chain seq x y z
N MET A 1 76.99 3.17 -27.69
CA MET A 1 76.78 4.30 -26.75
C MET A 1 75.53 5.00 -27.25
N VAL A 2 74.37 4.89 -26.62
CA VAL A 2 73.99 5.48 -25.31
C VAL A 2 73.10 4.49 -24.55
N ARG A 3 73.50 4.13 -23.32
CA ARG A 3 72.61 3.49 -22.34
C ARG A 3 71.57 4.54 -21.92
N VAL A 4 70.45 4.62 -22.64
CA VAL A 4 69.29 5.40 -22.18
C VAL A 4 68.64 4.59 -21.06
N GLY A 5 68.58 5.22 -19.90
CA GLY A 5 68.52 4.54 -18.63
C GLY A 5 67.18 3.90 -18.31
N MET A 6 67.29 2.71 -17.75
CA MET A 6 66.30 2.02 -16.93
C MET A 6 65.60 2.88 -15.84
N PRO A 7 66.16 4.03 -15.33
CA PRO A 7 65.43 4.92 -14.42
C PRO A 7 64.31 5.73 -15.09
N ALA A 8 64.35 5.96 -16.41
CA ALA A 8 63.33 6.77 -17.10
C ALA A 8 62.00 6.02 -17.28
N VAL A 9 62.06 4.68 -17.44
CA VAL A 9 60.87 3.82 -17.51
C VAL A 9 60.22 3.67 -16.13
N LEU A 10 61.02 3.67 -15.05
CA LEU A 10 60.51 3.63 -13.68
C LEU A 10 59.86 4.96 -13.26
N ALA A 11 60.44 6.09 -13.66
CA ALA A 11 59.88 7.42 -13.38
C ALA A 11 58.56 7.67 -14.14
N MET A 12 58.40 7.12 -15.34
CA MET A 12 57.16 7.23 -16.10
C MET A 12 56.05 6.31 -15.56
N ALA A 13 56.40 5.16 -14.97
CA ALA A 13 55.44 4.27 -14.30
C ALA A 13 54.86 4.88 -13.02
N CYS A 14 55.62 5.71 -12.29
CA CYS A 14 55.14 6.39 -11.08
C CYS A 14 54.18 7.56 -11.37
N LEU A 15 54.16 8.13 -12.59
CA LEU A 15 53.25 9.21 -12.96
C LEU A 15 51.84 8.73 -13.35
N VAL A 16 51.64 7.43 -13.60
CA VAL A 16 50.33 6.86 -13.98
C VAL A 16 49.45 6.54 -12.77
N GLY A 17 50.04 6.44 -11.57
CA GLY A 17 49.31 6.12 -10.33
C GLY A 17 48.31 7.17 -9.85
N GLY A 18 48.31 8.38 -10.42
CA GLY A 18 47.41 9.48 -10.06
C GLY A 18 46.18 9.66 -10.96
N CYS A 19 46.04 8.88 -12.04
CA CYS A 19 45.01 9.11 -13.05
C CYS A 19 43.63 8.54 -12.70
N SER A 20 43.48 7.77 -11.62
CA SER A 20 42.18 7.20 -11.21
C SER A 20 41.18 8.27 -10.76
N SER A 21 41.63 9.44 -10.27
CA SER A 21 40.74 10.55 -9.89
C SER A 21 40.29 11.45 -11.06
N PHE A 22 40.84 11.29 -12.26
CA PHE A 22 40.58 12.17 -13.41
C PHE A 22 39.70 11.54 -14.51
N LEU A 23 39.32 10.27 -14.36
CA LEU A 23 38.42 9.62 -15.31
C LEU A 23 36.96 9.90 -14.95
N PRO A 24 36.11 10.24 -15.94
CA PRO A 24 34.67 10.31 -15.73
C PRO A 24 34.13 8.95 -15.24
N ALA A 25 33.62 8.93 -14.01
CA ALA A 25 32.89 7.80 -13.46
C ALA A 25 31.39 8.12 -13.46
N ALA A 26 30.55 7.12 -13.76
CA ALA A 26 29.10 7.26 -13.74
C ALA A 26 28.52 7.35 -12.30
N GLY A 27 29.35 7.16 -11.28
CA GLY A 27 29.01 7.24 -9.86
C GLY A 27 30.19 6.83 -8.98
N PRO A 28 30.03 6.87 -7.65
CA PRO A 28 31.10 6.57 -6.69
C PRO A 28 31.53 5.09 -6.71
N THR A 29 32.81 4.82 -6.48
CA THR A 29 33.31 3.46 -6.29
C THR A 29 32.88 2.88 -4.93
N ALA A 30 32.99 1.57 -4.75
CA ALA A 30 32.72 0.93 -3.46
C ALA A 30 33.59 1.51 -2.33
N SER A 31 34.86 1.82 -2.60
CA SER A 31 35.75 2.48 -1.65
C SER A 31 35.34 3.92 -1.39
N ALA A 32 34.96 4.70 -2.41
CA ALA A 32 34.50 6.08 -2.22
C ALA A 32 33.23 6.17 -1.37
N ILE A 33 32.35 5.16 -1.44
CA ILE A 33 31.19 5.06 -0.52
C ILE A 33 31.66 4.72 0.90
N ALA A 34 32.58 3.77 1.06
CA ALA A 34 33.11 3.41 2.38
C ALA A 34 33.83 4.59 3.05
N ASP A 35 34.73 5.25 2.32
CA ASP A 35 35.54 6.38 2.80
C ASP A 35 34.72 7.65 2.96
N GLY A 36 33.62 7.78 2.22
CA GLY A 36 32.73 8.94 2.25
C GLY A 36 31.71 8.93 3.39
N ALA A 37 31.61 7.85 4.17
CA ALA A 37 30.72 7.74 5.33
C ALA A 37 31.11 8.73 6.42
N ASP A 38 32.41 8.88 6.65
CA ASP A 38 33.00 9.67 7.72
C ASP A 38 33.97 10.70 7.12
N VAL A 39 33.64 11.99 7.23
CA VAL A 39 34.46 13.05 6.65
C VAL A 39 35.12 13.87 7.75
N ALA A 40 36.45 13.94 7.71
CA ALA A 40 37.21 14.82 8.57
C ALA A 40 36.88 16.28 8.25
N THR A 41 36.45 17.02 9.26
CA THR A 41 36.19 18.47 9.23
C THR A 41 37.06 19.17 10.26
N ASP A 42 37.17 20.49 10.18
CA ASP A 42 37.92 21.31 11.16
C ASP A 42 37.38 21.16 12.60
N GLN A 43 36.17 20.63 12.76
CA GLN A 43 35.50 20.36 14.05
C GLN A 43 35.54 18.88 14.47
N GLY A 44 36.24 18.02 13.73
CA GLY A 44 36.33 16.58 13.96
C GLY A 44 35.70 15.73 12.84
N LEU A 45 35.49 14.45 13.11
CA LEU A 45 34.86 13.51 12.17
C LEU A 45 33.34 13.75 12.09
N LEU A 46 32.85 14.06 10.88
CA LEU A 46 31.44 14.22 10.57
C LEU A 46 30.95 12.97 9.83
N ALA A 47 30.15 12.15 10.52
CA ALA A 47 29.41 11.07 9.89
C ALA A 47 28.32 11.65 8.98
N ARG A 48 28.29 11.23 7.71
CA ARG A 48 27.29 11.62 6.71
C ARG A 48 26.16 10.61 6.59
N TYR A 49 26.49 9.34 6.70
CA TYR A 49 25.57 8.21 6.65
C TYR A 49 26.17 6.99 7.33
N GLU A 50 25.29 6.08 7.77
CA GLU A 50 25.68 4.84 8.41
C GLU A 50 25.84 3.73 7.38
N ILE A 51 26.96 3.01 7.37
CA ILE A 51 27.12 1.82 6.52
C ILE A 51 26.84 0.57 7.34
N ILE A 52 25.93 -0.26 6.83
CA ILE A 52 25.54 -1.52 7.48
C ILE A 52 25.76 -2.67 6.50
N ASP A 53 26.68 -3.57 6.83
CA ASP A 53 26.83 -4.82 6.10
C ASP A 53 25.63 -5.71 6.35
N VAL A 54 24.95 -6.14 5.27
CA VAL A 54 23.74 -6.94 5.42
C VAL A 54 24.11 -8.40 5.66
N ASP A 55 23.75 -8.89 6.83
CA ASP A 55 23.82 -10.30 7.20
C ASP A 55 22.44 -10.81 7.68
N ALA A 56 22.40 -12.06 8.16
CA ALA A 56 21.18 -12.66 8.69
C ALA A 56 20.63 -11.92 9.93
N ALA A 57 21.49 -11.34 10.76
CA ALA A 57 21.10 -10.62 11.97
C ALA A 57 20.46 -9.28 11.64
N VAL A 58 21.02 -8.54 10.67
CA VAL A 58 20.44 -7.29 10.14
C VAL A 58 19.07 -7.57 9.53
N VAL A 59 18.94 -8.62 8.71
CA VAL A 59 17.65 -9.00 8.12
C VAL A 59 16.62 -9.36 9.18
N GLU A 60 17.00 -10.07 10.25
CA GLU A 60 16.11 -10.35 11.39
C GLU A 60 15.72 -9.07 12.14
N ALA A 61 16.67 -8.17 12.40
CA ALA A 61 16.41 -6.90 13.06
C ALA A 61 15.51 -5.96 12.23
N LEU A 62 15.55 -6.10 10.90
CA LEU A 62 14.69 -5.41 9.95
C LEU A 62 13.33 -6.10 9.74
N ARG A 63 13.19 -7.37 10.10
CA ARG A 63 11.91 -8.10 10.08
C ARG A 63 10.89 -7.59 11.10
N GLY A 64 11.31 -6.74 12.05
CA GLY A 64 10.49 -6.17 13.13
C GLY A 64 9.30 -5.30 12.71
N ARG A 65 8.95 -5.23 11.42
CA ARG A 65 7.65 -4.75 10.97
C ARG A 65 6.87 -5.96 10.44
N PRO A 66 5.99 -6.59 11.26
CA PRO A 66 5.02 -7.53 10.69
C PRO A 66 4.31 -6.80 9.55
N LEU A 67 4.11 -7.48 8.41
CA LEU A 67 3.21 -6.96 7.39
C LEU A 67 1.94 -6.56 8.12
N ASP A 68 1.56 -5.28 8.01
CA ASP A 68 0.36 -4.78 8.66
C ASP A 68 -0.77 -5.76 8.33
N SER A 69 -1.44 -6.28 9.36
CA SER A 69 -2.48 -7.31 9.24
C SER A 69 -3.76 -6.73 9.81
N LEU A 70 -4.84 -6.81 9.04
CA LEU A 70 -6.15 -6.39 9.48
C LEU A 70 -6.60 -7.27 10.64
N LEU A 71 -6.34 -8.57 10.54
CA LEU A 71 -6.69 -9.50 11.58
C LEU A 71 -5.92 -9.24 12.89
N ALA A 72 -4.61 -8.99 12.81
CA ALA A 72 -3.82 -8.68 14.00
C ALA A 72 -4.25 -7.34 14.64
N SER A 73 -4.62 -6.36 13.81
CA SER A 73 -5.01 -5.02 14.26
C SER A 73 -6.40 -4.97 14.89
N PHE A 74 -7.35 -5.76 14.37
CA PHE A 74 -8.75 -5.70 14.81
C PHE A 74 -9.21 -6.91 15.62
N GLY A 75 -8.50 -8.04 15.57
CA GLY A 75 -8.61 -9.22 16.46
C GLY A 75 -9.93 -10.01 16.43
N ASP A 76 -11.04 -9.38 16.06
CA ASP A 76 -12.37 -9.98 16.14
C ASP A 76 -12.81 -10.57 14.81
N ARG A 77 -12.99 -11.89 14.81
CA ARG A 77 -13.41 -12.70 13.66
C ARG A 77 -14.92 -12.95 13.63
N ARG A 78 -15.66 -12.48 14.63
CA ARG A 78 -17.10 -12.72 14.67
C ARG A 78 -17.79 -11.83 13.64
N PRO A 79 -18.88 -12.30 13.01
CA PRO A 79 -19.79 -11.44 12.28
C PRO A 79 -20.20 -10.25 13.14
N SER A 80 -20.48 -9.11 12.51
CA SER A 80 -21.07 -7.97 13.22
C SER A 80 -22.31 -8.43 14.00
N VAL A 81 -22.55 -7.80 15.16
CA VAL A 81 -23.81 -7.96 15.90
C VAL A 81 -24.95 -7.72 14.92
N GLN A 82 -25.99 -8.57 14.96
CA GLN A 82 -27.16 -8.47 14.09
C GLN A 82 -27.60 -7.00 13.95
N PRO A 83 -27.87 -6.52 12.73
CA PRO A 83 -28.25 -5.13 12.50
C PRO A 83 -29.38 -4.71 13.43
N VAL A 84 -29.16 -3.61 14.14
CA VAL A 84 -30.18 -2.97 14.96
C VAL A 84 -30.63 -1.72 14.25
N ILE A 85 -31.90 -1.36 14.42
CA ILE A 85 -32.44 -0.12 13.88
C ILE A 85 -31.76 1.03 14.63
N GLY A 86 -31.26 2.01 13.91
CA GLY A 86 -30.63 3.20 14.45
C GLY A 86 -31.38 4.48 14.09
N VAL A 87 -30.97 5.57 14.72
CA VAL A 87 -31.47 6.91 14.40
C VAL A 87 -31.09 7.26 12.96
N GLY A 88 -32.06 7.80 12.22
CA GLY A 88 -31.89 8.15 10.80
C GLY A 88 -32.18 7.01 9.82
N ASP A 89 -32.40 5.79 10.28
CA ASP A 89 -32.90 4.72 9.40
C ASP A 89 -34.31 5.03 8.93
N ALA A 90 -34.65 4.57 7.73
CA ALA A 90 -36.01 4.66 7.22
C ALA A 90 -36.70 3.30 7.28
N VAL A 91 -37.89 3.27 7.87
CA VAL A 91 -38.65 2.04 8.08
C VAL A 91 -40.07 2.16 7.53
N THR A 92 -40.57 1.06 6.99
CA THR A 92 -41.95 0.89 6.55
C THR A 92 -42.61 -0.14 7.46
N VAL A 93 -43.79 0.19 8.00
CA VAL A 93 -44.56 -0.71 8.87
C VAL A 93 -45.80 -1.15 8.10
N THR A 94 -45.97 -2.45 7.89
CA THR A 94 -47.18 -3.03 7.32
C THR A 94 -47.92 -3.81 8.39
N ILE A 95 -49.20 -3.49 8.57
CA ILE A 95 -50.06 -4.09 9.59
C ILE A 95 -51.19 -4.83 8.89
N TRP A 96 -51.42 -6.09 9.25
CA TRP A 96 -52.57 -6.88 8.85
C TRP A 96 -53.47 -7.15 10.07
N GLU A 97 -54.77 -7.25 9.83
CA GLU A 97 -55.75 -7.63 10.86
C GLU A 97 -56.64 -8.78 10.37
N ALA A 98 -57.04 -9.66 11.30
CA ALA A 98 -57.95 -10.76 11.02
C ALA A 98 -59.41 -10.33 11.28
N GLY A 99 -60.08 -9.75 10.28
CA GLY A 99 -61.52 -9.48 10.37
C GLY A 99 -62.05 -8.40 9.42
N SER A 100 -63.35 -8.43 9.15
CA SER A 100 -64.05 -7.36 8.42
C SER A 100 -64.42 -6.22 9.38
N GLY A 101 -63.77 -5.06 9.24
CA GLY A 101 -64.08 -3.85 10.03
C GLY A 101 -63.03 -3.43 11.04
N GLY A 102 -61.82 -3.99 10.96
CA GLY A 102 -60.70 -3.62 11.83
C GLY A 102 -60.15 -2.20 11.57
N LEU A 103 -59.37 -1.72 12.55
CA LEU A 103 -58.84 -0.36 12.65
C LEU A 103 -57.89 0.01 11.49
N PHE A 104 -57.29 -0.99 10.85
CA PHE A 104 -56.35 -0.87 9.73
C PHE A 104 -56.93 -1.39 8.41
N SER A 105 -58.26 -1.38 8.28
CA SER A 105 -58.91 -1.64 7.00
C SER A 105 -58.92 -0.40 6.11
N ALA A 106 -58.27 -0.46 4.94
CA ALA A 106 -58.31 0.63 3.97
C ALA A 106 -59.78 0.98 3.57
N PRO A 107 -60.10 2.26 3.33
CA PRO A 107 -61.45 2.66 2.93
C PRO A 107 -61.81 2.00 1.60
N MET A 108 -63.01 1.43 1.54
CA MET A 108 -63.47 0.67 0.38
C MET A 108 -63.66 1.57 -0.84
N MET A 109 -62.75 1.48 -1.81
CA MET A 109 -63.04 1.85 -3.19
C MET A 109 -63.54 0.62 -3.93
N GLY A 110 -64.88 0.42 -3.91
CA GLY A 110 -65.58 -0.44 -4.86
C GLY A 110 -65.38 -1.96 -4.72
N GLY A 111 -66.09 -2.59 -3.79
CA GLY A 111 -66.50 -4.00 -3.91
C GLY A 111 -65.69 -5.04 -3.11
N LEU A 112 -66.44 -5.95 -2.47
CA LEU A 112 -66.09 -7.17 -1.74
C LEU A 112 -64.61 -7.60 -1.74
N SER A 113 -63.91 -7.31 -0.64
CA SER A 113 -62.69 -8.02 -0.24
C SER A 113 -63.00 -8.83 1.03
N THR A 114 -63.17 -10.15 0.85
CA THR A 114 -63.26 -11.15 1.91
C THR A 114 -61.90 -11.81 2.07
N GLY A 115 -61.21 -11.48 3.17
CA GLY A 115 -59.90 -12.05 3.52
C GLY A 115 -58.82 -10.97 3.66
N SER A 116 -58.25 -10.88 4.86
CA SER A 116 -57.00 -10.16 5.23
C SER A 116 -56.82 -8.77 4.62
N LYS A 117 -57.18 -7.71 5.37
CA LYS A 117 -56.92 -6.32 4.97
C LYS A 117 -55.58 -5.85 5.54
N SER A 118 -54.78 -5.16 4.73
CA SER A 118 -53.50 -4.58 5.14
C SER A 118 -53.51 -3.06 5.05
N SER A 119 -52.83 -2.42 6.00
CA SER A 119 -52.50 -1.00 5.95
C SER A 119 -50.98 -0.87 6.00
N SER A 120 -50.40 -0.17 5.03
CA SER A 120 -48.99 0.19 5.04
C SER A 120 -48.87 1.61 5.55
N ILE A 121 -48.12 1.77 6.63
CA ILE A 121 -47.72 3.08 7.11
C ILE A 121 -46.58 3.56 6.20
N PRO A 122 -46.68 4.76 5.60
CA PRO A 122 -45.63 5.31 4.76
C PRO A 122 -44.27 5.31 5.43
N GLU A 123 -43.22 5.37 4.62
CA GLU A 123 -41.83 5.41 5.08
C GLU A 123 -41.63 6.49 6.14
N GLN A 124 -41.13 6.07 7.30
CA GLN A 124 -40.82 6.94 8.43
C GLN A 124 -39.34 6.89 8.77
N ILE A 125 -38.75 8.06 8.94
CA ILE A 125 -37.38 8.20 9.43
C ILE A 125 -37.40 8.08 10.95
N VAL A 126 -36.54 7.22 11.50
CA VAL A 126 -36.34 7.08 12.94
C VAL A 126 -35.83 8.41 13.50
N ALA A 127 -36.65 9.02 14.36
CA ALA A 127 -36.36 10.34 14.91
C ALA A 127 -35.14 10.31 15.87
N ARG A 128 -34.62 11.49 16.24
CA ARG A 128 -33.46 11.62 17.13
C ARG A 128 -33.66 11.01 18.53
N ASP A 129 -34.90 10.94 19.00
CA ASP A 129 -35.28 10.25 20.24
C ASP A 129 -35.33 8.72 20.08
N GLY A 130 -35.08 8.22 18.87
CA GLY A 130 -35.07 6.81 18.54
C GLY A 130 -36.45 6.20 18.35
N THR A 131 -37.48 7.02 18.10
CA THR A 131 -38.87 6.55 17.99
C THR A 131 -39.46 6.68 16.57
N ILE A 132 -40.51 5.91 16.31
CA ILE A 132 -41.41 6.04 15.15
C ILE A 132 -42.85 6.20 15.63
N SER A 133 -43.72 6.76 14.80
CA SER A 133 -45.13 6.96 15.12
C SER A 133 -45.99 5.89 14.46
N VAL A 134 -46.69 5.10 15.27
CA VAL A 134 -47.64 4.09 14.79
C VAL A 134 -49.04 4.51 15.22
N PRO A 135 -49.99 4.71 14.30
CA PRO A 135 -51.37 5.05 14.67
C PRO A 135 -51.92 4.06 15.70
N TYR A 136 -52.61 4.58 16.72
CA TYR A 136 -53.21 3.82 17.84
C TYR A 136 -52.24 3.12 18.81
N ALA A 137 -50.98 2.90 18.41
CA ALA A 137 -49.90 2.43 19.28
C ALA A 137 -48.99 3.58 19.80
N GLY A 138 -49.10 4.78 19.24
CA GLY A 138 -48.37 5.96 19.70
C GLY A 138 -46.91 5.98 19.24
N ARG A 139 -46.02 6.56 20.06
CA ARG A 139 -44.57 6.63 19.77
C ARG A 139 -43.87 5.39 20.32
N ILE A 140 -43.23 4.63 19.44
CA ILE A 140 -42.55 3.37 19.80
C ILE A 140 -41.04 3.55 19.65
N LYS A 141 -40.28 3.20 20.69
CA LYS A 141 -38.81 3.26 20.68
C LYS A 141 -38.23 2.07 19.92
N VAL A 142 -37.60 2.35 18.79
CA VAL A 142 -37.03 1.36 17.86
C VAL A 142 -35.50 1.39 17.81
N ALA A 143 -34.88 2.52 18.16
CA ALA A 143 -33.42 2.64 18.13
C ALA A 143 -32.77 1.65 19.12
N GLY A 144 -31.81 0.87 18.62
CA GLY A 144 -31.10 -0.18 19.35
C GLY A 144 -31.83 -1.53 19.42
N LYS A 145 -33.00 -1.66 18.77
CA LYS A 145 -33.77 -2.92 18.73
C LYS A 145 -33.66 -3.59 17.37
N ARG A 146 -33.89 -4.90 17.34
CA ARG A 146 -33.99 -5.65 16.08
C ARG A 146 -35.39 -5.48 15.49
N ALA A 147 -35.51 -5.68 14.18
CA ALA A 147 -36.81 -5.59 13.52
C ALA A 147 -37.87 -6.53 14.12
N PRO A 148 -37.57 -7.82 14.43
CA PRO A 148 -38.55 -8.70 15.07
C PRO A 148 -38.99 -8.25 16.47
N ASP A 149 -38.07 -7.68 17.25
CA ASP A 149 -38.38 -7.18 18.60
C ASP A 149 -39.33 -5.98 18.55
N VAL A 150 -39.16 -5.13 17.53
CA VAL A 150 -40.05 -3.99 17.27
C VAL A 150 -41.41 -4.47 16.76
N GLN A 151 -41.44 -5.47 15.87
CA GLN A 151 -42.69 -6.08 15.38
C GLN A 151 -43.53 -6.60 16.55
N ALA A 152 -42.95 -7.44 17.42
CA ALA A 152 -43.61 -7.97 18.60
C ALA A 152 -44.09 -6.86 19.56
N GLN A 153 -43.31 -5.78 19.71
CA GLN A 153 -43.73 -4.63 20.51
C GLN A 153 -44.95 -3.92 19.91
N ILE A 154 -44.98 -3.69 18.59
CA ILE A 154 -46.12 -3.06 17.92
C ILE A 154 -47.37 -3.93 18.06
N GLU A 155 -47.24 -5.25 17.87
CA GLU A 155 -48.34 -6.19 18.04
C GLU A 155 -48.92 -6.15 19.46
N GLN A 156 -48.06 -6.06 20.47
CA GLN A 156 -48.47 -5.93 21.87
C GLN A 156 -49.19 -4.60 22.15
N GLU A 157 -48.71 -3.48 21.61
CA GLU A 157 -49.32 -2.15 21.80
C GLU A 157 -50.66 -1.98 21.07
N LEU A 158 -50.86 -2.77 20.01
CA LEU A 158 -52.11 -2.87 19.26
C LEU A 158 -53.06 -3.95 19.80
N ALA A 159 -52.60 -4.80 20.73
CA ALA A 159 -53.44 -5.81 21.36
C ALA A 159 -54.60 -5.15 22.11
N GLY A 160 -55.82 -5.62 21.86
CA GLY A 160 -57.05 -5.05 22.42
C GLY A 160 -57.57 -3.79 21.70
N LYS A 161 -56.82 -3.23 20.74
CA LYS A 161 -57.24 -2.14 19.86
C LYS A 161 -57.52 -2.63 18.43
N ALA A 162 -56.73 -3.59 17.98
CA ALA A 162 -56.81 -4.26 16.69
C ALA A 162 -57.23 -5.73 16.85
N ILE A 163 -57.89 -6.29 15.84
CA ILE A 163 -58.32 -7.71 15.85
C ILE A 163 -57.17 -8.57 15.31
N GLN A 164 -56.48 -9.28 16.21
CA GLN A 164 -55.33 -10.14 15.89
C GLN A 164 -54.34 -9.46 14.92
N PRO A 165 -53.70 -8.36 15.34
CA PRO A 165 -52.76 -7.66 14.48
C PRO A 165 -51.55 -8.56 14.15
N GLN A 166 -51.06 -8.44 12.92
CA GLN A 166 -49.78 -9.00 12.47
C GLN A 166 -48.97 -7.85 11.89
N VAL A 167 -47.69 -7.75 12.26
CA VAL A 167 -46.85 -6.60 11.87
C VAL A 167 -45.59 -7.06 11.16
N LEU A 168 -45.35 -6.48 9.98
CA LEU A 168 -44.08 -6.58 9.28
C LEU A 168 -43.40 -5.20 9.28
N LEU A 169 -42.15 -5.20 9.74
CA LEU A 169 -41.27 -4.05 9.71
C LEU A 169 -40.18 -4.28 8.67
N THR A 170 -40.12 -3.42 7.67
CA THR A 170 -39.08 -3.42 6.64
C THR A 170 -38.18 -2.21 6.86
N VAL A 171 -36.86 -2.42 6.88
CA VAL A 171 -35.87 -1.33 6.93
C VAL A 171 -35.43 -1.01 5.51
N ASN A 172 -35.87 0.14 5.00
CA ASN A 172 -35.68 0.53 3.60
C ASN A 172 -34.30 1.18 3.37
N SER A 173 -33.83 1.97 4.34
CA SER A 173 -32.54 2.67 4.25
C SER A 173 -31.78 2.53 5.58
N PRO A 174 -30.98 1.47 5.78
CA PRO A 174 -30.22 1.25 7.02
C PRO A 174 -28.95 2.10 7.06
N LEU A 175 -29.11 3.42 7.20
CA LEU A 175 -28.01 4.38 7.26
C LEU A 175 -27.13 4.16 8.51
N SER A 176 -27.72 3.73 9.61
CA SER A 176 -27.05 3.45 10.88
C SER A 176 -26.13 2.22 10.82
N THR A 177 -26.44 1.27 9.93
CA THR A 177 -25.71 0.01 9.75
C THR A 177 -24.98 0.01 8.42
N SER A 178 -24.23 1.08 8.13
CA SER A 178 -23.47 1.22 6.89
C SER A 178 -21.97 1.38 7.13
N VAL A 179 -21.19 0.95 6.14
CA VAL A 179 -19.75 1.19 6.01
C VAL A 179 -19.54 2.29 4.99
N THR A 180 -18.58 3.16 5.24
CA THR A 180 -18.18 4.17 4.24
C THR A 180 -17.04 3.61 3.41
N VAL A 181 -17.22 3.52 2.10
CA VAL A 181 -16.16 3.15 1.15
C VAL A 181 -15.68 4.42 0.45
N LEU A 182 -14.37 4.60 0.33
CA LEU A 182 -13.72 5.78 -0.26
C LEU A 182 -12.56 5.38 -1.18
N GLY A 183 -12.15 6.33 -2.03
CA GLY A 183 -10.95 6.21 -2.87
C GLY A 183 -11.21 5.51 -4.20
N GLU A 184 -10.29 4.62 -4.58
CA GLU A 184 -10.29 3.86 -5.86
C GLU A 184 -11.29 2.70 -5.88
N ALA A 185 -12.38 2.81 -5.12
CA ALA A 185 -13.53 1.96 -5.31
C ALA A 185 -14.21 2.37 -6.63
N ALA A 186 -14.59 1.39 -7.44
CA ALA A 186 -15.53 1.67 -8.51
C ALA A 186 -16.82 2.23 -7.86
N ALA A 187 -17.53 3.13 -8.53
CA ALA A 187 -18.77 3.67 -7.99
C ALA A 187 -19.83 2.56 -7.89
N PRO A 188 -20.68 2.54 -6.84
CA PRO A 188 -21.76 1.56 -6.72
C PRO A 188 -22.69 1.63 -7.94
N GLY A 189 -22.98 0.48 -8.54
CA GLY A 189 -23.82 0.37 -9.74
C GLY A 189 -23.07 0.23 -11.06
N GLY A 190 -22.05 -0.64 -11.10
CA GLY A 190 -21.28 -0.99 -12.31
C GLY A 190 -22.13 -0.97 -13.58
N GLY A 191 -21.99 0.09 -14.38
CA GLY A 191 -22.79 0.34 -15.59
C GLY A 191 -23.48 1.71 -15.66
N ALA A 192 -23.78 2.39 -14.54
CA ALA A 192 -24.55 3.63 -14.54
C ALA A 192 -23.69 4.92 -14.43
N ARG A 193 -22.63 5.06 -15.23
CA ARG A 193 -21.96 6.37 -15.45
C ARG A 193 -22.16 6.93 -16.86
N LEU A 194 -22.91 6.25 -17.74
CA LEU A 194 -23.24 6.77 -19.08
C LEU A 194 -24.35 7.84 -19.09
N ALA A 195 -25.05 8.08 -17.97
CA ALA A 195 -26.11 9.09 -17.90
C ALA A 195 -25.68 10.47 -17.34
N ALA A 196 -24.51 10.57 -16.69
CA ALA A 196 -24.07 11.82 -16.04
C ALA A 196 -23.06 12.64 -16.87
N ALA A 197 -22.53 12.10 -17.98
CA ALA A 197 -21.58 12.81 -18.85
C ALA A 197 -22.22 13.91 -19.73
N SER A 198 -23.56 14.06 -19.71
CA SER A 198 -24.27 15.05 -20.53
C SER A 198 -24.45 16.43 -19.86
N ARG A 199 -24.00 16.63 -18.61
CA ARG A 199 -23.98 17.95 -17.96
C ARG A 199 -22.55 18.27 -17.54
N GLY A 200 -21.89 19.13 -18.31
CA GLY A 200 -20.47 19.52 -18.18
C GLY A 200 -20.10 20.23 -16.85
N GLY A 201 -20.20 19.51 -15.74
CA GLY A 201 -19.55 19.86 -14.47
C GLY A 201 -18.30 19.00 -14.24
N PRO A 202 -17.37 19.44 -13.38
CA PRO A 202 -16.16 18.68 -13.06
C PRO A 202 -16.54 17.31 -12.48
N VAL A 203 -16.17 16.24 -13.20
CA VAL A 203 -16.41 14.86 -12.80
C VAL A 203 -15.38 14.46 -11.75
N SER A 204 -15.74 14.57 -10.47
CA SER A 204 -14.97 13.96 -9.39
C SER A 204 -15.06 12.44 -9.51
N ASN A 205 -13.96 11.77 -9.84
CA ASN A 205 -13.83 10.31 -9.88
C ASN A 205 -13.74 9.65 -8.49
N LEU A 206 -14.28 10.28 -7.45
CA LEU A 206 -14.28 9.69 -6.12
C LEU A 206 -15.47 8.74 -6.03
N GLY A 207 -15.24 7.45 -6.31
CA GLY A 207 -16.22 6.36 -6.17
C GLY A 207 -16.50 6.03 -4.70
N GLY A 208 -16.79 7.04 -3.89
CA GLY A 208 -17.09 6.89 -2.48
C GLY A 208 -18.60 6.80 -2.24
N GLY A 209 -19.01 5.87 -1.38
CA GLY A 209 -20.41 5.65 -1.07
C GLY A 209 -20.59 4.94 0.26
N ARG A 210 -21.76 5.12 0.89
CA ARG A 210 -22.17 4.30 2.03
C ARG A 210 -22.73 2.99 1.51
N VAL A 211 -22.17 1.89 1.96
CA VAL A 211 -22.64 0.53 1.66
C VAL A 211 -23.35 0.01 2.91
N PRO A 212 -24.67 -0.26 2.83
CA PRO A 212 -25.39 -0.87 3.95
C PRO A 212 -24.90 -2.31 4.17
N LEU A 213 -24.70 -2.69 5.42
CA LEU A 213 -24.33 -4.05 5.79
C LEU A 213 -25.55 -4.96 5.84
N THR A 214 -25.38 -6.20 5.38
CA THR A 214 -26.41 -7.24 5.41
C THR A 214 -26.46 -7.97 6.75
N GLU A 215 -27.59 -8.64 7.02
CA GLU A 215 -27.77 -9.48 8.22
C GLU A 215 -26.84 -10.71 8.26
N LYS A 216 -26.32 -11.14 7.10
CA LYS A 216 -25.33 -12.22 6.98
C LYS A 216 -24.01 -11.86 7.67
N GLY A 217 -23.72 -10.57 7.81
CA GLY A 217 -22.41 -10.05 8.18
C GLY A 217 -21.49 -10.03 6.96
N ASP A 218 -21.21 -8.84 6.44
CA ASP A 218 -20.37 -8.69 5.27
C ASP A 218 -18.90 -8.59 5.63
N ARG A 219 -18.07 -9.21 4.80
CA ARG A 219 -16.62 -9.09 4.88
C ARG A 219 -16.13 -7.95 4.01
N LEU A 220 -14.86 -7.61 4.20
CA LEU A 220 -14.18 -6.57 3.44
C LEU A 220 -14.34 -6.74 1.93
N LEU A 221 -14.06 -7.94 1.40
CA LEU A 221 -14.19 -8.20 -0.04
C LEU A 221 -15.65 -8.19 -0.53
N ASP A 222 -16.62 -8.58 0.31
CA ASP A 222 -18.05 -8.49 -0.02
C ASP A 222 -18.44 -7.02 -0.23
N VAL A 223 -18.04 -6.15 0.70
CA VAL A 223 -18.34 -4.71 0.62
C VAL A 223 -17.61 -4.05 -0.55
N ILE A 224 -16.37 -4.42 -0.85
CA ILE A 224 -15.68 -3.94 -2.06
C ILE A 224 -16.45 -4.35 -3.32
N ALA A 225 -16.90 -5.60 -3.40
CA ALA A 225 -17.67 -6.09 -4.55
C ALA A 225 -19.00 -5.34 -4.69
N THR A 226 -19.74 -5.15 -3.60
CA THR A 226 -20.99 -4.38 -3.57
C THR A 226 -20.76 -2.91 -3.94
N ALA A 227 -19.62 -2.33 -3.53
CA ALA A 227 -19.25 -0.98 -3.90
C ALA A 227 -18.97 -0.85 -5.41
N GLY A 228 -18.74 -1.93 -6.15
CA GLY A 228 -18.46 -1.92 -7.60
C GLY A 228 -17.11 -2.53 -7.96
N GLY A 229 -16.33 -2.99 -6.98
CA GLY A 229 -14.98 -3.51 -7.16
C GLY A 229 -13.89 -2.44 -7.01
N VAL A 230 -12.69 -2.78 -7.47
CA VAL A 230 -11.51 -1.91 -7.40
C VAL A 230 -11.19 -1.38 -8.80
N ALA A 231 -11.03 -0.06 -8.91
CA ALA A 231 -10.75 0.60 -10.19
C ALA A 231 -9.27 0.47 -10.61
N ALA A 232 -8.36 0.44 -9.63
CA ALA A 232 -6.92 0.33 -9.84
C ALA A 232 -6.44 -1.14 -9.85
N PRO A 233 -5.25 -1.42 -10.42
CA PRO A 233 -4.65 -2.75 -10.34
C PRO A 233 -4.50 -3.23 -8.90
N VAL A 234 -4.89 -4.48 -8.65
CA VAL A 234 -4.90 -5.07 -7.29
C VAL A 234 -3.50 -5.06 -6.67
N ASN A 235 -2.46 -5.26 -7.49
CA ASN A 235 -1.06 -5.24 -7.10
C ASN A 235 -0.49 -3.83 -6.80
N GLU A 236 -1.23 -2.76 -7.05
CA GLU A 236 -0.84 -1.37 -6.72
C GLU A 236 -1.75 -0.74 -5.66
N THR A 237 -2.72 -1.51 -5.15
CA THR A 237 -3.78 -0.99 -4.28
C THR A 237 -3.56 -1.44 -2.84
N PHE A 238 -3.67 -0.49 -1.92
CA PHE A 238 -3.73 -0.72 -0.49
C PHE A 238 -5.16 -0.54 0.02
N VAL A 239 -5.54 -1.39 0.95
CA VAL A 239 -6.77 -1.30 1.70
C VAL A 239 -6.46 -0.68 3.06
N ARG A 240 -7.01 0.50 3.31
CA ARG A 240 -6.94 1.14 4.62
C ARG A 240 -8.30 1.06 5.31
N LEU A 241 -8.36 0.29 6.39
CA LEU A 241 -9.55 0.19 7.23
C LEU A 241 -9.37 1.02 8.49
N SER A 242 -10.31 1.93 8.73
CA SER A 242 -10.40 2.69 9.98
C SER A 242 -11.65 2.26 10.74
N ARG A 243 -11.45 1.82 11.99
CA ARG A 243 -12.51 1.43 12.92
C ARG A 243 -12.29 2.19 14.23
N GLY A 244 -13.13 3.19 14.49
CA GLY A 244 -12.93 4.11 15.61
C GLY A 244 -11.59 4.85 15.49
N SER A 245 -10.73 4.74 16.49
CA SER A 245 -9.39 5.36 16.51
C SER A 245 -8.28 4.49 15.89
N THR A 246 -8.59 3.24 15.50
CA THR A 246 -7.60 2.30 14.99
C THR A 246 -7.67 2.25 13.47
N THR A 247 -6.54 2.50 12.82
CA THR A 247 -6.38 2.39 11.36
C THR A 247 -5.32 1.35 11.04
N ALA A 248 -5.62 0.45 10.11
CA ALA A 248 -4.66 -0.50 9.56
C ALA A 248 -4.68 -0.43 8.03
N THR A 249 -3.51 -0.52 7.42
CA THR A 249 -3.33 -0.45 5.96
C THR A 249 -2.65 -1.71 5.49
N VAL A 250 -3.24 -2.44 4.55
CA VAL A 250 -2.69 -3.70 4.04
C VAL A 250 -2.73 -3.73 2.52
N PRO A 251 -1.78 -4.40 1.84
CA PRO A 251 -1.88 -4.63 0.40
C PRO A 251 -3.17 -5.39 0.05
N LEU A 252 -3.90 -4.97 -0.98
CA LEU A 252 -5.14 -5.64 -1.38
C LEU A 252 -4.87 -7.09 -1.83
N THR A 253 -3.74 -7.34 -2.48
CA THR A 253 -3.29 -8.70 -2.85
C THR A 253 -3.16 -9.62 -1.63
N ALA A 254 -2.73 -9.11 -0.47
CA ALA A 254 -2.65 -9.89 0.76
C ALA A 254 -4.05 -10.27 1.27
N VAL A 255 -5.03 -9.37 1.12
CA VAL A 255 -6.43 -9.65 1.47
C VAL A 255 -7.06 -10.69 0.53
N VAL A 256 -6.75 -10.59 -0.76
CA VAL A 256 -7.26 -11.51 -1.79
C VAL A 256 -6.62 -12.91 -1.65
N SER A 257 -5.32 -12.98 -1.36
CA SER A 257 -4.57 -14.24 -1.27
C SER A 257 -4.72 -14.95 0.08
N ASN A 258 -4.95 -14.21 1.17
CA ASN A 258 -5.09 -14.75 2.52
C ASN A 258 -6.50 -14.51 3.08
N PRO A 259 -7.37 -15.53 3.12
CA PRO A 259 -8.73 -15.40 3.66
C PRO A 259 -8.81 -14.92 5.10
N ARG A 260 -7.72 -15.00 5.88
CA ARG A 260 -7.66 -14.50 7.25
C ARG A 260 -7.64 -12.98 7.33
N GLU A 261 -7.15 -12.30 6.29
CA GLU A 261 -7.14 -10.84 6.18
C GLU A 261 -8.50 -10.29 5.71
N ASN A 262 -9.36 -11.13 5.12
CA ASN A 262 -10.73 -10.78 4.74
C ASN A 262 -11.67 -10.82 5.97
N ILE A 263 -11.52 -9.84 6.86
CA ILE A 263 -12.26 -9.71 8.11
C ILE A 263 -13.68 -9.14 7.92
N PHE A 264 -14.55 -9.33 8.91
CA PHE A 264 -15.88 -8.73 8.94
C PHE A 264 -15.81 -7.23 9.19
N LEU A 265 -16.63 -6.48 8.46
CA LEU A 265 -16.82 -5.05 8.65
C LEU A 265 -17.93 -4.76 9.66
N ARG A 266 -17.88 -3.57 10.25
CA ARG A 266 -18.81 -3.11 11.28
C ARG A 266 -19.44 -1.78 10.89
N PRO A 267 -20.65 -1.48 11.42
CA PRO A 267 -21.24 -0.16 11.27
C PRO A 267 -20.26 0.95 11.66
N GLY A 268 -20.12 1.96 10.79
CA GLY A 268 -19.23 3.09 11.00
C GLY A 268 -17.76 2.86 10.61
N ASP A 269 -17.39 1.66 10.16
CA ASP A 269 -16.07 1.44 9.56
C ASP A 269 -15.90 2.35 8.33
N THR A 270 -14.69 2.85 8.13
CA THR A 270 -14.29 3.56 6.91
C THR A 270 -13.25 2.76 6.16
N LEU A 271 -13.62 2.26 4.99
CA LEU A 271 -12.77 1.50 4.09
C LEU A 271 -12.27 2.43 2.98
N THR A 272 -10.98 2.69 2.92
CA THR A 272 -10.36 3.48 1.85
C THR A 272 -9.51 2.59 0.96
N LEU A 273 -9.77 2.58 -0.34
CA LEU A 273 -8.91 1.97 -1.34
C LEU A 273 -7.97 3.03 -1.90
N VAL A 274 -6.67 2.82 -1.75
CA VAL A 274 -5.65 3.80 -2.16
C VAL A 274 -4.74 3.12 -3.17
N ARG A 275 -4.65 3.67 -4.38
CA ARG A 275 -3.61 3.31 -5.33
C ARG A 275 -2.32 4.03 -4.92
N ASP A 276 -1.31 3.26 -4.55
CA ASP A 276 0.01 3.77 -4.18
C ASP A 276 1.08 2.87 -4.84
N PRO A 277 1.42 3.12 -6.12
CA PRO A 277 2.40 2.31 -6.82
C PRO A 277 3.76 2.45 -6.14
N GLN A 278 4.34 1.32 -5.76
CA GLN A 278 5.63 1.30 -5.07
C GLN A 278 6.76 1.24 -6.10
N THR A 279 7.82 2.02 -5.90
CA THR A 279 8.95 2.10 -6.83
C THR A 279 10.29 2.03 -6.11
N PHE A 280 11.33 1.62 -6.83
CA PHE A 280 12.71 1.78 -6.40
C PHE A 280 13.55 2.32 -7.56
N LEU A 281 14.63 3.02 -7.27
CA LEU A 281 15.57 3.50 -8.26
C LEU A 281 16.70 2.48 -8.40
N ALA A 282 16.94 1.99 -9.62
CA ALA A 282 18.13 1.19 -9.91
C ALA A 282 19.11 2.05 -10.71
N VAL A 283 20.36 2.15 -10.23
CA VAL A 283 21.40 2.96 -10.85
C VAL A 283 22.78 2.30 -10.75
N GLY A 284 23.68 2.69 -11.65
CA GLY A 284 25.09 2.27 -11.65
C GLY A 284 25.33 1.14 -12.64
N ALA A 285 26.16 0.17 -12.25
CA ALA A 285 26.57 -0.96 -13.08
C ALA A 285 25.53 -2.10 -13.14
N THR A 286 24.25 -1.74 -13.10
CA THR A 286 23.09 -2.60 -13.34
C THR A 286 22.67 -2.55 -14.80
N GLY A 287 21.76 -3.44 -15.22
CA GLY A 287 21.09 -3.36 -16.53
C GLY A 287 20.08 -2.21 -16.65
N ALA A 288 19.79 -1.49 -15.57
CA ALA A 288 18.83 -0.39 -15.51
C ALA A 288 19.44 0.87 -14.86
N ASN A 289 19.02 2.05 -15.32
CA ASN A 289 19.31 3.36 -14.74
C ASN A 289 18.01 4.21 -14.72
N TYR A 290 16.95 3.68 -14.10
CA TYR A 290 15.61 4.29 -14.09
C TYR A 290 14.79 3.81 -12.88
N GLU A 291 13.62 4.41 -12.68
CA GLU A 291 12.66 4.04 -11.63
C GLU A 291 11.85 2.79 -12.03
N ILE A 292 11.90 1.76 -11.19
CA ILE A 292 11.28 0.46 -11.44
C ILE A 292 10.10 0.25 -10.49
N PRO A 293 8.87 0.03 -10.99
CA PRO A 293 7.72 -0.26 -10.16
C PRO A 293 7.70 -1.72 -9.65
N PHE A 294 7.10 -1.91 -8.48
CA PHE A 294 6.84 -3.21 -7.88
C PHE A 294 5.49 -3.24 -7.15
N SER A 295 5.06 -4.46 -6.77
CA SER A 295 3.74 -4.67 -6.18
C SER A 295 3.66 -4.15 -4.73
N ALA A 296 2.44 -3.89 -4.27
CA ALA A 296 2.13 -3.48 -2.89
C ALA A 296 2.58 -4.52 -1.84
N GLU A 297 2.75 -5.80 -2.20
CA GLU A 297 3.33 -6.84 -1.31
C GLU A 297 4.82 -6.67 -1.03
N GLY A 298 5.46 -5.78 -1.79
CA GLY A 298 6.90 -5.60 -1.75
C GLY A 298 7.66 -6.66 -2.54
N ILE A 299 8.94 -6.38 -2.73
CA ILE A 299 9.90 -7.29 -3.36
C ILE A 299 11.15 -7.42 -2.49
N THR A 300 11.94 -8.45 -2.76
CA THR A 300 13.23 -8.67 -2.11
C THR A 300 14.35 -7.98 -2.90
N LEU A 301 15.51 -7.78 -2.29
CA LEU A 301 16.68 -7.23 -3.00
C LEU A 301 17.07 -8.12 -4.20
N ALA A 302 17.01 -9.44 -4.04
CA ALA A 302 17.27 -10.38 -5.14
C ALA A 302 16.31 -10.15 -6.31
N GLN A 303 15.01 -9.98 -6.04
CA GLN A 303 14.01 -9.67 -7.07
C GLN A 303 14.22 -8.28 -7.70
N ALA A 304 14.65 -7.30 -6.90
CA ALA A 304 14.96 -5.96 -7.39
C ALA A 304 16.17 -5.98 -8.33
N LEU A 305 17.24 -6.68 -7.97
CA LEU A 305 18.41 -6.86 -8.84
C LEU A 305 18.05 -7.61 -10.13
N ALA A 306 17.21 -8.65 -10.05
CA ALA A 306 16.72 -9.35 -11.23
C ALA A 306 15.90 -8.42 -12.15
N LYS A 307 14.98 -7.62 -11.57
CA LYS A 307 14.20 -6.61 -12.30
C LYS A 307 15.06 -5.51 -12.91
N SER A 308 16.18 -5.16 -12.29
CA SER A 308 17.15 -4.19 -12.83
C SER A 308 18.11 -4.78 -13.86
N GLY A 309 17.91 -6.03 -14.31
CA GLY A 309 18.76 -6.69 -15.30
C GLY A 309 20.04 -7.31 -14.75
N GLY A 310 20.14 -7.47 -13.42
CA GLY A 310 21.31 -8.05 -12.75
C GLY A 310 22.53 -7.13 -12.71
N LEU A 311 23.63 -7.69 -12.21
CA LEU A 311 24.95 -7.07 -12.26
C LEU A 311 25.56 -7.30 -13.63
N ARG A 312 26.21 -6.29 -14.21
CA ARG A 312 26.91 -6.42 -15.49
C ARG A 312 28.32 -6.97 -15.26
N ASP A 313 28.60 -8.21 -15.66
CA ASP A 313 29.88 -8.91 -15.40
C ASP A 313 31.14 -8.08 -15.65
N PHE A 314 31.19 -7.34 -16.77
CA PHE A 314 32.37 -6.54 -17.13
C PHE A 314 32.42 -5.15 -16.49
N GLN A 315 31.32 -4.68 -15.89
CA GLN A 315 31.20 -3.31 -15.37
C GLN A 315 31.03 -3.25 -13.86
N ALA A 316 30.30 -4.18 -13.26
CA ALA A 316 29.89 -4.15 -11.86
C ALA A 316 31.00 -4.65 -10.93
N ASP A 317 31.16 -4.01 -9.78
CA ASP A 317 31.84 -4.64 -8.65
C ASP A 317 30.83 -5.47 -7.84
N PRO A 318 30.94 -6.81 -7.83
CA PRO A 318 30.01 -7.63 -7.06
C PRO A 318 30.12 -7.40 -5.55
N ALA A 319 31.23 -6.83 -5.05
CA ALA A 319 31.39 -6.49 -3.64
C ALA A 319 30.67 -5.18 -3.24
N GLY A 320 30.21 -4.38 -4.21
CA GLY A 320 29.64 -3.07 -3.99
C GLY A 320 28.21 -2.95 -4.52
N VAL A 321 27.31 -3.77 -3.99
CA VAL A 321 25.86 -3.58 -4.12
C VAL A 321 25.36 -2.84 -2.89
N PHE A 322 24.69 -1.71 -3.10
CA PHE A 322 24.28 -0.80 -2.03
C PHE A 322 22.79 -0.50 -2.11
N VAL A 323 22.12 -0.43 -0.95
CA VAL A 323 20.76 0.11 -0.82
C VAL A 323 20.80 1.35 0.06
N PHE A 324 20.49 2.50 -0.51
CA PHE A 324 20.40 3.77 0.20
C PHE A 324 18.97 3.97 0.69
N ARG A 325 18.82 4.21 1.99
CA ARG A 325 17.51 4.35 2.64
C ARG A 325 17.60 5.27 3.86
N PHE A 326 16.57 6.08 4.08
CA PHE A 326 16.38 6.76 5.36
C PHE A 326 15.67 5.82 6.34
N GLU A 327 16.32 5.50 7.45
CA GLU A 327 15.76 4.67 8.51
C GLU A 327 15.39 5.53 9.73
N PRO A 328 14.27 5.22 10.41
CA PRO A 328 13.99 5.83 11.71
C PRO A 328 15.11 5.54 12.70
N ALA A 329 15.43 6.51 13.58
CA ALA A 329 16.46 6.35 14.61
C ALA A 329 16.26 5.11 15.50
N SER A 330 15.01 4.68 15.71
CA SER A 330 14.68 3.46 16.47
C SER A 330 15.14 2.17 15.80
N VAL A 331 15.20 2.13 14.47
CA VAL A 331 15.72 0.99 13.69
C VAL A 331 17.24 0.99 13.78
N VAL A 332 17.86 2.14 13.51
CA VAL A 332 19.33 2.28 13.57
C VAL A 332 19.85 1.96 14.96
N ARG A 333 19.19 2.38 16.03
CA ARG A 333 19.60 2.04 17.40
C ARG A 333 19.64 0.54 17.68
N ARG A 334 18.85 -0.28 16.96
CA ARG A 334 18.92 -1.75 17.08
C ARG A 334 20.06 -2.35 16.26
N LEU A 335 20.39 -1.74 15.13
CA LEU A 335 21.44 -2.23 14.23
C LEU A 335 22.83 -1.75 14.67
N HIS A 336 22.94 -0.46 14.99
CA HIS A 336 24.15 0.19 15.46
C HIS A 336 23.82 1.19 16.60
N PRO A 337 23.79 0.73 17.87
CA PRO A 337 23.40 1.55 19.02
C PRO A 337 24.27 2.79 19.28
N ASN A 338 25.53 2.76 18.83
CA ASN A 338 26.52 3.81 19.07
C ASN A 338 26.68 4.78 17.88
N SER A 339 25.78 4.72 16.89
CA SER A 339 25.88 5.57 15.71
C SER A 339 25.78 7.06 16.11
N PRO A 340 26.72 7.92 15.66
CA PRO A 340 26.70 9.35 15.95
C PRO A 340 25.50 10.08 15.31
N LEU A 341 24.83 9.43 14.35
CA LEU A 341 23.69 9.98 13.61
C LEU A 341 22.35 9.80 14.33
N LEU A 342 22.32 9.16 15.51
CA LEU A 342 21.10 8.91 16.30
C LEU A 342 20.49 10.18 16.93
N THR A 343 21.03 11.36 16.64
CA THR A 343 20.48 12.67 17.03
C THR A 343 19.33 13.12 16.13
N SER A 344 19.26 12.63 14.89
CA SER A 344 18.17 12.89 13.94
C SER A 344 17.05 11.86 14.07
N ASN A 345 15.81 12.23 13.77
CA ASN A 345 14.67 11.30 13.70
C ASN A 345 14.82 10.28 12.56
N PHE A 346 15.43 10.70 11.45
CA PHE A 346 15.72 9.87 10.30
C PHE A 346 17.22 9.91 10.00
N VAL A 347 17.81 8.73 9.90
CA VAL A 347 19.24 8.54 9.66
C VAL A 347 19.42 8.00 8.24
N PRO A 348 20.29 8.61 7.42
CA PRO A 348 20.68 8.03 6.14
C PRO A 348 21.51 6.77 6.39
N VAL A 349 21.05 5.64 5.87
CA VAL A 349 21.69 4.33 5.98
C VAL A 349 22.00 3.80 4.59
N VAL A 350 23.20 3.26 4.44
CA VAL A 350 23.67 2.56 3.26
C VAL A 350 23.89 1.10 3.63
N TYR A 351 22.98 0.25 3.18
CA TYR A 351 23.13 -1.19 3.32
C TYR A 351 24.08 -1.72 2.27
N ARG A 352 25.16 -2.39 2.66
CA ARG A 352 26.16 -2.97 1.74
C ARG A 352 25.98 -4.48 1.66
N ILE A 353 25.95 -5.00 0.44
CA ILE A 353 25.82 -6.43 0.14
C ILE A 353 26.98 -6.82 -0.78
N ASN A 354 27.75 -7.82 -0.34
CA ASN A 354 28.84 -8.39 -1.12
C ASN A 354 28.37 -9.66 -1.85
N MET A 355 28.04 -9.53 -3.12
CA MET A 355 27.57 -10.64 -3.98
C MET A 355 28.68 -11.62 -4.38
N ARG A 356 29.94 -11.41 -3.99
CA ARG A 356 30.99 -12.44 -4.10
C ARG A 356 30.82 -13.54 -3.06
N ASP A 357 30.23 -13.20 -1.91
CA ASP A 357 29.89 -14.18 -0.89
C ASP A 357 28.59 -14.90 -1.28
N PRO A 358 28.59 -16.24 -1.46
CA PRO A 358 27.38 -17.01 -1.73
C PRO A 358 26.29 -16.82 -0.65
N ASN A 359 26.67 -16.55 0.60
CA ASN A 359 25.70 -16.32 1.68
C ASN A 359 24.83 -15.08 1.43
N SER A 360 25.40 -14.05 0.78
CA SER A 360 24.67 -12.82 0.39
C SER A 360 23.49 -13.11 -0.55
N LEU A 361 23.51 -14.22 -1.31
CA LEU A 361 22.38 -14.61 -2.14
C LEU A 361 21.17 -15.01 -1.29
N PHE A 362 21.36 -15.67 -0.15
CA PHE A 362 20.26 -15.99 0.77
C PHE A 362 19.76 -14.73 1.50
N VAL A 363 20.69 -13.89 1.96
CA VAL A 363 20.37 -12.65 2.66
C VAL A 363 19.59 -11.69 1.74
N SER A 364 19.96 -11.58 0.46
CA SER A 364 19.26 -10.74 -0.52
C SER A 364 17.84 -11.22 -0.84
N GLN A 365 17.54 -12.52 -0.68
CA GLN A 365 16.16 -13.04 -0.78
C GLN A 365 15.32 -12.69 0.44
N ALA A 366 15.92 -12.43 1.59
CA ALA A 366 15.20 -12.08 2.81
C ALA A 366 15.15 -10.56 3.06
N PHE A 367 16.09 -9.79 2.52
CA PHE A 367 16.09 -8.33 2.57
C PHE A 367 14.93 -7.75 1.76
N ARG A 368 13.97 -7.11 2.43
CA ARG A 368 12.82 -6.47 1.78
C ARG A 368 13.16 -5.05 1.31
N MET A 369 12.85 -4.79 0.05
CA MET A 369 12.86 -3.44 -0.51
C MET A 369 11.69 -2.63 0.03
N ARG A 370 11.88 -1.31 0.11
CA ARG A 370 10.85 -0.34 0.48
C ARG A 370 10.65 0.65 -0.66
N ASN A 371 9.52 1.35 -0.60
CA ASN A 371 9.23 2.43 -1.54
C ASN A 371 10.37 3.46 -1.53
N ARG A 372 10.78 3.88 -2.72
CA ARG A 372 11.83 4.89 -2.96
C ARG A 372 13.22 4.50 -2.46
N ASP A 373 13.47 3.21 -2.23
CA ASP A 373 14.84 2.73 -2.07
C ASP A 373 15.66 3.03 -3.32
N LEU A 374 16.94 3.35 -3.13
CA LEU A 374 17.90 3.47 -4.22
C LEU A 374 18.87 2.30 -4.16
N VAL A 375 18.81 1.44 -5.16
CA VAL A 375 19.77 0.36 -5.40
C VAL A 375 20.87 0.89 -6.30
N TYR A 376 22.09 0.92 -5.77
CA TYR A 376 23.28 1.34 -6.50
C TYR A 376 24.27 0.18 -6.61
N VAL A 377 24.74 -0.10 -7.81
CA VAL A 377 25.85 -1.05 -8.01
C VAL A 377 27.06 -0.28 -8.49
N SER A 378 28.13 -0.32 -7.71
CA SER A 378 29.38 0.36 -8.04
C SER A 378 30.10 -0.29 -9.24
N ASN A 379 30.96 0.48 -9.91
CA ASN A 379 31.76 -0.05 -11.02
C ASN A 379 32.98 -0.82 -10.49
N ALA A 380 33.38 -1.88 -11.20
CA ALA A 380 34.58 -2.65 -10.89
C ALA A 380 35.86 -1.80 -11.06
N PRO A 381 36.86 -1.91 -10.17
CA PRO A 381 38.12 -1.18 -10.26
C PRO A 381 38.86 -1.36 -11.60
N PHE A 382 38.74 -2.55 -12.21
CA PHE A 382 39.41 -2.86 -13.48
C PHE A 382 38.79 -2.13 -14.70
N THR A 383 37.53 -1.70 -14.61
CA THR A 383 36.88 -0.92 -15.68
C THR A 383 37.52 0.45 -15.86
N GLU A 384 38.06 1.03 -14.79
CA GLU A 384 38.77 2.30 -14.84
C GLU A 384 40.10 2.13 -15.57
N VAL A 385 40.83 1.04 -15.33
CA VAL A 385 42.08 0.72 -16.03
C VAL A 385 41.83 0.49 -17.53
N GLN A 386 40.81 -0.28 -17.91
CA GLN A 386 40.46 -0.44 -19.33
C GLN A 386 40.08 0.89 -20.01
N LYS A 387 39.33 1.77 -19.32
CA LYS A 387 39.03 3.13 -19.82
C LYS A 387 40.32 3.93 -20.05
N VAL A 388 41.29 3.86 -19.15
CA VAL A 388 42.62 4.50 -19.35
C VAL A 388 43.29 3.95 -20.60
N LEU A 389 43.33 2.62 -20.77
CA LEU A 389 43.96 2.01 -21.94
C LEU A 389 43.24 2.38 -23.25
N SER A 390 41.91 2.49 -23.25
CA SER A 390 41.14 2.93 -24.43
C SER A 390 41.38 4.40 -24.79
N VAL A 391 41.49 5.29 -23.80
CA VAL A 391 41.85 6.69 -24.04
C VAL A 391 43.28 6.78 -24.56
N PHE A 392 44.21 6.05 -23.94
CA PHE A 392 45.61 6.01 -24.35
C PHE A 392 45.76 5.47 -25.77
N SER A 393 45.08 4.37 -26.11
CA SER A 393 45.12 3.79 -27.46
C SER A 393 44.56 4.75 -28.51
N THR A 394 43.53 5.54 -28.19
CA THR A 394 42.98 6.58 -29.07
C THR A 394 43.99 7.70 -29.33
N VAL A 395 44.77 8.09 -28.31
CA VAL A 395 45.82 9.13 -28.44
C VAL A 395 47.07 8.61 -29.14
N THR A 396 47.43 7.34 -28.96
CA THR A 396 48.65 6.75 -29.57
C THR A 396 48.42 6.14 -30.96
N SER A 397 47.17 5.84 -31.33
CA SER A 397 46.83 5.26 -32.65
C SER A 397 47.36 6.10 -33.83
N PRO A 398 47.25 7.44 -33.84
CA PRO A 398 47.78 8.26 -34.93
C PRO A 398 49.32 8.21 -35.03
N ILE A 399 50.02 8.03 -33.90
CA ILE A 399 51.49 7.97 -33.85
C ILE A 399 51.99 6.64 -34.41
N ALA A 400 51.32 5.52 -34.08
CA ALA A 400 51.66 4.22 -34.64
C ALA A 400 51.41 4.16 -36.16
N SER A 401 50.32 4.75 -36.65
CA SER A 401 50.05 4.88 -38.08
C SER A 401 51.07 5.79 -38.79
N GLY A 402 51.46 6.91 -38.17
CA GLY A 402 52.49 7.82 -38.71
C GLY A 402 53.90 7.20 -38.75
N ALA A 403 54.27 6.41 -37.74
CA ALA A 403 55.55 5.68 -37.70
C ALA A 403 55.63 4.62 -38.81
N SER A 404 54.53 3.92 -39.09
CA SER A 404 54.46 2.94 -40.19
C SER A 404 54.58 3.58 -41.58
N LEU A 405 54.02 4.78 -41.76
CA LEU A 405 54.16 5.59 -42.97
C LEU A 405 55.59 6.12 -43.16
N TYR A 406 56.27 6.52 -42.08
CA TYR A 406 57.66 6.97 -42.13
C TYR A 406 58.64 5.83 -42.47
N SER A 407 58.39 4.60 -41.98
CA SER A 407 59.19 3.43 -42.37
C SER A 407 58.91 2.92 -43.79
N ALA A 408 57.75 3.24 -44.36
CA ALA A 408 57.38 2.82 -45.72
C ALA A 408 57.85 3.81 -46.82
N THR A 409 58.27 5.01 -46.43
CA THR A 409 58.71 6.08 -47.35
C THR A 409 60.22 6.30 -47.37
N ARG A 410 61.00 5.40 -46.76
CA ARG A 410 62.46 5.49 -46.66
C ARG A 410 63.18 4.35 -47.37
#